data_AF-C7MGQ0-F1
#
_entry.id   AF-C7MGQ0-F1
#
_cell.length_a   1.000
_cell.length_b   1.000
_cell.length_c   1.000
_cell.angle_alpha   90.00
_cell.angle_beta   90.00
_cell.angle_gamma   90.00
#
_symmetry.space_group_name_H-M   'P 1'
#
loop_
_entity.id
_entity.type
_entity.pdbx_description
1 polymer ?
#
loop_
_entity_poly.entity_id
_entity_poly.type
_entity_poly.pdbx_seq_one_letter_code
_entity_poly.pdbx_strand_id
1 'polypeptide(L)'
;MSARPRPVRPAVARVAGALLAVSLLATGCSESDPAPEESSAPAASDGGASEDGGASDAGGSSSAGVPQDPYPATPAPEGFEVPDPCSGEGAYFVDVGGTASPELPERAGESLTIEAVGIEGEDAQLTATLGDGSARPIEGLTLGETATVDLWTISVTSVCEDSQQIEFDLID
;
A
#
# COMPACT_ATOMS: atom_id res chain seq x y z
N MET A 1 -38.39 -6.13 -55.64
CA MET A 1 -39.15 -5.60 -54.49
C MET A 1 -38.52 -6.18 -53.24
N SER A 2 -38.13 -5.48 -52.19
CA SER A 2 -38.01 -4.05 -51.87
C SER A 2 -37.11 -3.98 -50.63
N ALA A 3 -36.40 -2.85 -50.53
CA ALA A 3 -35.54 -2.39 -49.43
C ALA A 3 -36.17 -2.57 -48.02
N ARG A 4 -35.42 -2.56 -46.90
CA ARG A 4 -34.53 -1.48 -46.45
C ARG A 4 -33.61 -1.91 -45.30
N PRO A 5 -32.34 -1.44 -45.28
CA PRO A 5 -31.55 -1.35 -44.06
C PRO A 5 -32.03 -0.17 -43.19
N ARG A 6 -31.92 -0.29 -41.88
CA ARG A 6 -32.06 0.82 -40.92
C ARG A 6 -30.81 0.89 -40.03
N PRO A 7 -29.89 1.82 -40.30
CA PRO A 7 -29.05 2.38 -39.25
C PRO A 7 -29.52 3.80 -38.92
N VAL A 8 -28.84 4.39 -37.92
CA VAL A 8 -28.86 5.79 -37.49
C VAL A 8 -29.75 6.10 -36.28
N ARG A 9 -29.10 6.12 -35.10
CA ARG A 9 -29.29 7.21 -34.13
C ARG A 9 -27.93 7.59 -33.53
N PRO A 10 -27.37 8.77 -33.82
CA PRO A 10 -26.33 9.36 -33.01
C PRO A 10 -26.99 10.07 -31.81
N ALA A 11 -26.73 9.59 -30.61
CA ALA A 11 -27.06 10.33 -29.40
C ALA A 11 -25.94 11.36 -29.17
N VAL A 12 -26.22 12.60 -29.56
CA VAL A 12 -25.39 13.77 -29.24
C VAL A 12 -25.63 14.10 -27.77
N ALA A 13 -24.73 13.67 -26.88
CA ALA A 13 -24.71 14.14 -25.50
C ALA A 13 -23.67 15.28 -25.39
N ARG A 14 -24.15 16.53 -25.46
CA ARG A 14 -23.37 17.71 -25.11
C ARG A 14 -23.26 17.77 -23.59
N VAL A 15 -22.10 17.45 -23.02
CA VAL A 15 -21.79 17.75 -21.62
C VAL A 15 -21.11 19.11 -21.59
N ALA A 16 -21.88 20.13 -21.19
CA ALA A 16 -21.39 21.45 -20.84
C ALA A 16 -21.76 21.69 -19.38
N GLY A 17 -20.77 22.06 -18.56
CA GLY A 17 -21.05 22.47 -17.18
C GLY A 17 -19.88 22.30 -16.22
N ALA A 18 -18.76 22.95 -16.52
CA ALA A 18 -17.74 23.26 -15.53
C ALA A 18 -18.26 24.38 -14.62
N LEU A 19 -18.28 24.17 -13.30
CA LEU A 19 -18.19 25.25 -12.31
C LEU A 19 -17.41 24.76 -11.09
N LEU A 20 -16.14 25.18 -11.07
CA LEU A 20 -15.26 25.24 -9.92
C LEU A 20 -15.86 26.11 -8.82
N ALA A 21 -15.85 25.63 -7.58
CA ALA A 21 -15.91 26.48 -6.40
C ALA A 21 -14.83 26.02 -5.42
N VAL A 22 -13.64 26.58 -5.58
CA VAL A 22 -12.53 26.47 -4.62
C VAL A 22 -12.85 27.36 -3.44
N SER A 23 -13.09 26.75 -2.28
CA SER A 23 -13.25 27.46 -1.01
C SER A 23 -11.90 27.53 -0.32
N LEU A 24 -11.20 28.65 -0.51
CA LEU A 24 -10.03 29.03 0.31
C LEU A 24 -10.52 29.43 1.70
N LEU A 25 -10.12 28.69 2.72
CA LEU A 25 -10.18 29.13 4.12
C LEU A 25 -8.78 29.02 4.72
N ALA A 26 -8.09 30.15 4.70
CA ALA A 26 -6.88 30.45 5.43
C ALA A 26 -7.25 30.98 6.82
N THR A 27 -6.90 30.27 7.89
CA THR A 27 -6.78 30.75 9.28
C THR A 27 -6.13 29.61 10.09
N GLY A 28 -5.06 29.74 10.85
CA GLY A 28 -4.19 30.86 11.16
C GLY A 28 -3.00 30.31 11.96
N CYS A 29 -1.84 30.93 11.77
CA CYS A 29 -0.69 30.75 12.64
C CYS A 29 -1.00 31.31 14.03
N SER A 30 -0.71 30.54 15.07
CA SER A 30 -0.45 31.06 16.41
C SER A 30 0.78 30.33 16.96
N GLU A 31 1.85 31.09 17.06
CA GLU A 31 3.18 30.76 17.54
C GLU A 31 3.27 30.90 19.08
N SER A 32 4.33 30.31 19.66
CA SER A 32 4.81 30.35 21.07
C SER A 32 4.31 29.18 21.92
N ASP A 33 5.17 28.35 22.53
CA ASP A 33 6.34 28.71 23.35
C ASP A 33 7.24 27.47 23.59
N PRO A 34 8.58 27.53 23.48
CA PRO A 34 9.44 26.60 24.17
C PRO A 34 10.20 27.32 25.31
N ALA A 35 9.72 27.15 26.53
CA ALA A 35 10.56 27.26 27.73
C ALA A 35 11.16 25.88 28.03
N PRO A 36 12.48 25.81 28.18
CA PRO A 36 12.98 25.63 29.54
C PRO A 36 14.08 26.64 29.91
N GLU A 37 13.96 27.10 31.14
CA GLU A 37 14.85 27.99 31.85
C GLU A 37 16.27 27.42 32.05
N GLU A 38 17.21 28.35 31.96
CA GLU A 38 18.45 28.53 32.72
C GLU A 38 19.62 27.51 32.64
N SER A 39 20.73 28.07 32.13
CA SER A 39 22.10 27.66 32.40
C SER A 39 22.45 27.67 33.89
N SER A 40 23.21 26.66 34.32
CA SER A 40 24.30 26.84 35.29
C SER A 40 25.38 25.76 35.09
N ALA A 41 26.63 26.20 35.21
CA ALA A 41 27.85 25.65 34.62
C ALA A 41 28.52 24.52 35.48
N PRO A 42 29.73 24.03 35.12
CA PRO A 42 30.20 22.67 35.39
C PRO A 42 30.83 22.48 36.78
N ALA A 43 30.82 21.23 37.26
CA ALA A 43 31.74 20.77 38.31
C ALA A 43 32.54 19.58 37.77
N ALA A 44 33.83 19.80 37.56
CA ALA A 44 34.81 18.74 37.38
C ALA A 44 35.08 18.06 38.74
N SER A 45 35.14 16.73 38.75
CA SER A 45 35.87 16.00 39.79
C SER A 45 36.53 14.78 39.16
N ASP A 46 37.86 14.83 39.07
CA ASP A 46 38.72 13.67 38.88
C ASP A 46 38.57 12.71 40.07
N GLY A 47 38.49 11.42 39.77
CA GLY A 47 38.41 10.34 40.75
C GLY A 47 38.55 9.01 40.03
N GLY A 48 39.76 8.45 40.07
CA GLY A 48 40.18 7.34 39.23
C GLY A 48 39.79 5.93 39.71
N ALA A 49 40.43 5.00 39.01
CA ALA A 49 40.61 3.57 39.29
C ALA A 49 39.50 2.62 38.80
N SER A 50 39.96 1.77 37.87
CA SER A 50 39.40 0.56 37.31
C SER A 50 38.86 -0.40 38.37
N GLU A 51 37.84 -1.18 38.00
CA GLU A 51 37.81 -2.65 38.13
C GLU A 51 36.57 -3.23 37.43
N ASP A 52 36.86 -4.28 36.65
CA ASP A 52 36.08 -5.48 36.35
C ASP A 52 34.66 -5.45 35.75
N GLY A 53 34.56 -6.17 34.62
CA GLY A 53 33.64 -7.30 34.55
C GLY A 53 32.20 -6.99 34.19
N GLY A 54 31.90 -6.99 32.89
CA GLY A 54 30.53 -7.08 32.40
C GLY A 54 30.50 -7.44 30.94
N ALA A 55 30.54 -8.74 30.62
CA ALA A 55 30.09 -9.21 29.32
C ALA A 55 28.62 -8.80 29.17
N SER A 56 28.32 -7.88 28.25
CA SER A 56 26.96 -7.50 27.91
C SER A 56 26.37 -8.56 26.99
N ASP A 57 25.91 -9.66 27.59
CA ASP A 57 25.05 -10.60 26.90
C ASP A 57 23.64 -10.02 26.75
N ALA A 58 23.10 -10.22 25.54
CA ALA A 58 21.67 -10.33 25.24
C ALA A 58 20.79 -9.10 25.51
N GLY A 59 20.82 -8.16 24.57
CA GLY A 59 19.75 -7.19 24.33
C GLY A 59 19.06 -7.40 22.98
N GLY A 60 18.95 -8.64 22.51
CA GLY A 60 18.17 -8.95 21.31
C GLY A 60 16.69 -8.81 21.62
N SER A 61 16.16 -7.58 21.58
CA SER A 61 14.73 -7.34 21.43
C SER A 61 14.33 -7.73 20.01
N SER A 62 14.27 -9.04 19.75
CA SER A 62 13.38 -9.55 18.73
C SER A 62 11.98 -9.30 19.27
N SER A 63 11.38 -8.17 18.90
CA SER A 63 9.93 -8.03 19.01
C SER A 63 9.35 -9.12 18.12
N ALA A 64 9.03 -10.27 18.70
CA ALA A 64 8.20 -11.25 18.03
C ALA A 64 6.89 -10.51 17.75
N GLY A 65 6.68 -10.14 16.48
CA GLY A 65 5.47 -9.47 16.05
C GLY A 65 4.28 -10.31 16.50
N VAL A 66 3.30 -9.68 17.14
CA VAL A 66 2.04 -10.37 17.43
C VAL A 66 1.44 -10.79 16.09
N PRO A 67 1.09 -12.06 15.89
CA PRO A 67 0.44 -12.49 14.66
C PRO A 67 -0.82 -11.65 14.42
N GLN A 68 -0.87 -10.97 13.29
CA GLN A 68 -2.04 -10.23 12.84
C GLN A 68 -2.85 -11.13 11.91
N ASP A 69 -4.18 -11.12 12.05
CA ASP A 69 -5.06 -11.79 11.09
C ASP A 69 -4.83 -11.22 9.70
N PRO A 70 -4.81 -12.02 8.61
CA PRO A 70 -4.60 -11.48 7.26
C PRO A 70 -5.72 -10.53 6.82
N TYR A 71 -5.46 -9.70 5.81
CA TYR A 71 -6.51 -8.98 5.10
C TYR A 71 -7.34 -9.98 4.28
N PRO A 72 -8.68 -9.99 4.41
CA PRO A 72 -9.50 -11.00 3.77
C PRO A 72 -9.55 -10.83 2.25
N ALA A 73 -9.55 -11.96 1.55
CA ALA A 73 -9.81 -12.00 0.12
C ALA A 73 -11.30 -11.82 -0.15
N THR A 74 -11.61 -11.00 -1.16
CA THR A 74 -12.95 -10.83 -1.71
C THR A 74 -12.98 -11.50 -3.08
N PRO A 75 -13.88 -12.49 -3.29
CA PRO A 75 -13.96 -13.22 -4.54
C PRO A 75 -14.20 -12.33 -5.75
N ALA A 76 -13.69 -12.77 -6.91
CA ALA A 76 -13.92 -12.12 -8.18
C ALA A 76 -15.43 -12.00 -8.48
N PRO A 77 -15.87 -10.91 -9.13
CA PRO A 77 -17.28 -10.72 -9.44
C PRO A 77 -17.81 -11.79 -10.40
N GLU A 78 -19.10 -12.10 -10.30
CA GLU A 78 -19.73 -13.03 -11.24
C GLU A 78 -19.61 -12.53 -12.68
N GLY A 79 -19.18 -13.41 -13.58
CA GLY A 79 -18.99 -13.09 -14.99
C GLY A 79 -17.71 -12.32 -15.30
N PHE A 80 -16.75 -12.26 -14.38
CA PHE A 80 -15.40 -11.78 -14.64
C PHE A 80 -14.77 -12.53 -15.82
N GLU A 81 -14.25 -11.79 -16.79
CA GLU A 81 -13.55 -12.34 -17.95
C GLU A 81 -12.05 -12.39 -17.65
N VAL A 82 -11.50 -13.60 -17.68
CA VAL A 82 -10.08 -13.82 -17.40
C VAL A 82 -9.24 -13.28 -18.56
N PRO A 83 -8.38 -12.27 -18.32
CA PRO A 83 -7.45 -11.77 -19.32
C PRO A 83 -6.37 -12.81 -19.62
N ASP A 84 -5.59 -12.57 -20.67
CA ASP A 84 -4.41 -13.39 -20.94
C ASP A 84 -3.41 -13.25 -19.76
N PRO A 85 -2.90 -14.36 -19.21
CA PRO A 85 -1.99 -14.29 -18.08
C PRO A 85 -0.67 -13.64 -18.50
N CYS A 86 -0.08 -12.86 -17.59
CA CYS A 86 1.24 -12.26 -17.73
C CYS A 86 1.37 -11.35 -18.95
N SER A 87 0.27 -10.65 -19.28
CA SER A 87 0.23 -9.72 -20.39
C SER A 87 1.00 -8.42 -20.11
N GLY A 88 1.39 -8.16 -18.85
CA GLY A 88 1.95 -6.88 -18.43
C GLY A 88 0.91 -5.75 -18.44
N GLU A 89 -0.37 -6.10 -18.33
CA GLU A 89 -1.49 -5.15 -18.36
C GLU A 89 -1.81 -4.59 -16.97
N GLY A 90 -1.34 -5.21 -15.89
CA GLY A 90 -1.46 -4.63 -14.55
C GLY A 90 -0.76 -3.27 -14.46
N ALA A 91 -1.39 -2.33 -13.77
CA ALA A 91 -0.81 -1.01 -13.51
C ALA A 91 0.48 -1.11 -12.67
N TYR A 92 0.56 -2.13 -11.82
CA TYR A 92 1.72 -2.45 -10.98
C TYR A 92 2.09 -3.92 -11.12
N PHE A 93 3.37 -4.19 -10.94
CA PHE A 93 3.88 -5.55 -10.83
C PHE A 93 4.90 -5.63 -9.69
N VAL A 94 5.03 -6.82 -9.12
CA VAL A 94 6.03 -7.15 -8.12
C VAL A 94 6.55 -8.55 -8.37
N ASP A 95 7.88 -8.70 -8.40
CA ASP A 95 8.52 -10.00 -8.47
C ASP A 95 8.55 -10.63 -7.06
N VAL A 96 8.47 -11.96 -6.97
CA VAL A 96 8.59 -12.68 -5.69
C VAL A 96 9.92 -12.36 -4.99
N GLY A 97 9.84 -11.99 -3.72
CA GLY A 97 10.94 -11.46 -2.91
C GLY A 97 11.20 -9.96 -3.11
N GLY A 98 10.40 -9.30 -3.94
CA GLY A 98 10.46 -7.87 -4.22
C GLY A 98 9.31 -7.09 -3.57
N THR A 99 9.39 -5.77 -3.71
CA THR A 99 8.39 -4.83 -3.20
C THR A 99 7.97 -3.86 -4.30
N ALA A 100 6.66 -3.61 -4.39
CA ALA A 100 6.10 -2.50 -5.14
C ALA A 100 5.61 -1.41 -4.18
N SER A 101 5.91 -0.15 -4.48
CA SER A 101 5.34 1.01 -3.80
C SER A 101 4.55 1.82 -4.81
N PRO A 102 3.25 1.49 -5.01
CA PRO A 102 2.40 2.16 -5.97
C PRO A 102 2.41 3.68 -5.79
N GLU A 103 2.63 4.43 -6.87
CA GLU A 103 2.64 5.90 -6.88
C GLU A 103 1.20 6.45 -6.80
N LEU A 104 0.55 6.25 -5.65
CA LEU A 104 -0.74 6.85 -5.35
C LEU A 104 -0.58 8.12 -4.50
N PRO A 105 -1.57 9.04 -4.54
CA PRO A 105 -1.65 10.06 -3.51
C PRO A 105 -1.74 9.37 -2.15
N GLU A 106 -0.94 9.84 -1.20
CA GLU A 106 -1.03 9.41 0.19
C GLU A 106 -2.49 9.53 0.66
N ARG A 107 -3.06 8.44 1.19
CA ARG A 107 -4.40 8.46 1.79
C ARG A 107 -4.22 8.52 3.29
N ALA A 108 -4.84 9.52 3.91
CA ALA A 108 -4.65 9.83 5.34
C ALA A 108 -3.18 10.10 5.76
N GLY A 109 -2.29 10.46 4.81
CA GLY A 109 -0.87 10.66 5.08
C GLY A 109 -0.05 9.37 5.17
N GLU A 110 -0.61 8.25 4.73
CA GLU A 110 0.07 6.95 4.67
C GLU A 110 0.33 6.53 3.22
N SER A 111 1.43 5.80 3.02
CA SER A 111 1.80 5.16 1.76
C SER A 111 1.53 3.66 1.82
N LEU A 112 1.17 3.03 0.70
CA LEU A 112 1.04 1.58 0.60
C LEU A 112 2.32 0.98 0.00
N THR A 113 2.87 -0.05 0.65
CA THR A 113 3.90 -0.93 0.08
C THR A 113 3.39 -2.35 0.04
N ILE A 114 3.54 -3.01 -1.10
CA ILE A 114 3.16 -4.40 -1.34
C ILE A 114 4.43 -5.22 -1.54
N GLU A 115 4.56 -6.33 -0.81
CA GLU A 115 5.61 -7.32 -0.99
C GLU A 115 5.01 -8.62 -1.52
N ALA A 116 5.65 -9.21 -2.52
CA ALA A 116 5.32 -10.58 -2.93
C ALA A 116 6.20 -11.57 -2.20
N VAL A 117 5.62 -12.38 -1.32
CA VAL A 117 6.37 -13.40 -0.58
C VAL A 117 6.43 -14.74 -1.31
N GLY A 118 5.51 -14.97 -2.24
CA GLY A 118 5.47 -16.20 -3.03
C GLY A 118 4.25 -16.33 -3.92
N ILE A 119 4.19 -17.46 -4.62
CA ILE A 119 3.05 -17.92 -5.39
C ILE A 119 2.79 -19.37 -4.96
N GLU A 120 1.56 -19.69 -4.58
CA GLU A 120 1.15 -21.05 -4.21
C GLU A 120 0.05 -21.53 -5.17
N GLY A 121 0.43 -22.26 -6.22
CA GLY A 121 -0.49 -22.61 -7.29
C GLY A 121 -0.96 -21.36 -8.03
N GLU A 122 -2.26 -21.05 -7.93
CA GLU A 122 -2.87 -19.85 -8.51
C GLU A 122 -2.94 -18.66 -7.53
N ASP A 123 -2.56 -18.88 -6.27
CA ASP A 123 -2.64 -17.87 -5.22
C ASP A 123 -1.39 -16.98 -5.16
N ALA A 124 -1.58 -15.67 -5.31
CA ALA A 124 -0.59 -14.66 -4.97
C ALA A 124 -0.47 -14.54 -3.46
N GLN A 125 0.74 -14.75 -2.93
CA GLN A 125 1.04 -14.54 -1.51
C GLN A 125 1.64 -13.14 -1.34
N LEU A 126 0.85 -12.23 -0.79
CA LEU A 126 1.19 -10.81 -0.65
C LEU A 126 1.23 -10.37 0.82
N THR A 127 2.08 -9.41 1.13
CA THR A 127 1.97 -8.63 2.38
C THR A 127 1.84 -7.15 2.05
N ALA A 128 1.13 -6.42 2.92
CA ALA A 128 0.95 -4.99 2.83
C ALA A 128 1.53 -4.29 4.05
N THR A 129 2.17 -3.15 3.80
CA THR A 129 2.67 -2.22 4.83
C THR A 129 2.10 -0.83 4.56
N LEU A 130 1.52 -0.22 5.60
CA LEU A 130 1.02 1.15 5.57
C LEU A 130 2.01 2.08 6.27
N GLY A 131 2.53 3.07 5.55
CA GLY A 131 3.58 3.98 6.03
C GLY A 131 4.79 3.21 6.58
N ASP A 132 5.23 3.57 7.78
CA ASP A 132 6.28 2.87 8.54
C ASP A 132 5.71 1.80 9.51
N GLY A 133 4.48 1.34 9.26
CA GLY A 133 3.77 0.37 10.08
C GLY A 133 4.33 -1.04 10.02
N SER A 134 3.65 -1.98 10.69
CA SER A 134 3.98 -3.40 10.61
C SER A 134 3.40 -4.02 9.34
N ALA A 135 4.19 -4.86 8.67
CA ALA A 135 3.72 -5.66 7.55
C ALA A 135 2.65 -6.65 8.01
N ARG A 136 1.56 -6.72 7.26
CA ARG A 136 0.43 -7.63 7.53
C ARG A 136 0.14 -8.46 6.27
N PRO A 137 -0.04 -9.79 6.39
CA PRO A 137 -0.35 -10.64 5.24
C PRO A 137 -1.73 -10.32 4.67
N ILE A 138 -1.88 -10.56 3.36
CA ILE A 138 -3.16 -10.63 2.68
C ILE A 138 -3.45 -12.12 2.47
N GLU A 139 -4.72 -12.55 2.61
CA GLU A 139 -5.11 -13.90 2.22
C GLU A 139 -4.72 -14.15 0.75
N GLY A 140 -4.48 -15.41 0.38
CA GLY A 140 -4.12 -15.75 -1.00
C GLY A 140 -5.14 -15.17 -1.98
N LEU A 141 -4.65 -14.43 -2.97
CA LEU A 141 -5.50 -13.83 -4.01
C LEU A 141 -5.24 -14.51 -5.34
N THR A 142 -6.32 -14.97 -5.96
CA THR A 142 -6.31 -15.43 -7.34
C THR A 142 -6.69 -14.30 -8.29
N LEU A 143 -6.62 -14.58 -9.59
CA LEU A 143 -6.92 -13.62 -10.63
C LEU A 143 -8.35 -13.06 -10.48
N GLY A 144 -8.47 -11.74 -10.48
CA GLY A 144 -9.75 -11.00 -10.37
C GLY A 144 -10.25 -10.84 -8.94
N GLU A 145 -9.61 -11.47 -7.95
CA GLU A 145 -9.92 -11.27 -6.55
C GLU A 145 -9.31 -9.97 -6.02
N THR A 146 -9.90 -9.48 -4.94
CA THR A 146 -9.51 -8.21 -4.34
C THR A 146 -9.28 -8.33 -2.85
N ALA A 147 -8.48 -7.43 -2.28
CA ALA A 147 -8.37 -7.26 -0.83
C ALA A 147 -8.38 -5.78 -0.48
N THR A 148 -9.13 -5.43 0.57
CA THR A 148 -9.14 -4.06 1.11
C THR A 148 -8.10 -3.94 2.23
N VAL A 149 -7.07 -3.14 1.95
CA VAL A 149 -6.02 -2.74 2.89
C VAL A 149 -6.31 -1.31 3.33
N ASP A 150 -7.09 -1.18 4.41
CA ASP A 150 -7.55 0.12 4.93
C ASP A 150 -8.22 0.99 3.84
N LEU A 151 -7.60 2.10 3.43
CA LEU A 151 -8.12 2.99 2.39
C LEU A 151 -7.82 2.55 0.96
N TRP A 152 -7.11 1.44 0.73
CA TRP A 152 -6.77 0.94 -0.60
C TRP A 152 -7.44 -0.39 -0.88
N THR A 153 -7.87 -0.61 -2.13
CA THR A 153 -8.32 -1.92 -2.59
C THR A 153 -7.39 -2.40 -3.68
N ILE A 154 -6.79 -3.57 -3.47
CA ILE A 154 -5.90 -4.23 -4.42
C ILE A 154 -6.71 -5.22 -5.23
N SER A 155 -6.46 -5.33 -6.54
CA SER A 155 -7.04 -6.33 -7.42
C SER A 155 -5.92 -7.09 -8.13
N VAL A 156 -5.83 -8.41 -7.95
CA VAL A 156 -4.85 -9.20 -8.70
C VAL A 156 -5.32 -9.33 -10.14
N THR A 157 -4.48 -8.93 -11.09
CA THR A 157 -4.77 -9.00 -12.52
C THR A 157 -4.04 -10.16 -13.18
N SER A 158 -2.90 -10.59 -12.61
CA SER A 158 -2.20 -11.79 -13.07
C SER A 158 -1.28 -12.40 -12.01
N VAL A 159 -1.14 -13.73 -12.07
CA VAL A 159 -0.18 -14.50 -11.27
C VAL A 159 0.68 -15.32 -12.22
N CYS A 160 1.96 -15.00 -12.28
CA CYS A 160 2.89 -15.50 -13.28
C CYS A 160 3.93 -16.41 -12.65
N GLU A 161 3.59 -17.70 -12.52
CA GLU A 161 4.48 -18.68 -11.87
C GLU A 161 5.82 -18.81 -12.60
N ASP A 162 5.82 -18.83 -13.93
CA ASP A 162 7.03 -19.00 -14.75
C ASP A 162 8.04 -17.86 -14.57
N SER A 163 7.55 -16.62 -14.42
CA SER A 163 8.39 -15.42 -14.23
C SER A 163 8.50 -15.00 -12.76
N GLN A 164 7.82 -15.69 -11.84
CA GLN A 164 7.74 -15.35 -10.42
C GLN A 164 7.28 -13.89 -10.22
N GLN A 165 6.21 -13.50 -10.92
CA GLN A 165 5.70 -12.14 -10.91
C GLN A 165 4.20 -12.11 -10.60
N ILE A 166 3.77 -11.07 -9.89
CA ILE A 166 2.35 -10.79 -9.62
C ILE A 166 2.03 -9.41 -10.17
N GLU A 167 1.00 -9.32 -10.98
CA GLU A 167 0.45 -8.08 -11.53
C GLU A 167 -0.83 -7.71 -10.77
N PHE A 168 -0.98 -6.43 -10.44
CA PHE A 168 -2.15 -5.95 -9.71
C PHE A 168 -2.50 -4.49 -10.04
N ASP A 169 -3.76 -4.18 -9.81
CA ASP A 169 -4.31 -2.83 -9.89
C ASP A 169 -4.74 -2.33 -8.50
N LEU A 170 -4.88 -1.01 -8.39
CA LEU A 170 -5.46 -0.35 -7.23
C LEU A 170 -6.77 0.31 -7.62
N ILE A 171 -7.81 -0.02 -6.86
CA ILE A 171 -9.18 0.45 -7.08
C ILE A 171 -9.48 1.59 -6.07
N ASP A 172 -10.07 2.66 -6.58
CA ASP A 172 -10.63 3.79 -5.81
C ASP A 172 -12.02 3.47 -5.23
#